data_AF-A0A955B2H0-F1
#
_entry.id   AF-A0A955B2H0-F1
#
_cell.length_a   1.000
_cell.length_b   1.000
_cell.length_c   1.000
_cell.angle_alpha   90.00
_cell.angle_beta   90.00
_cell.angle_gamma   90.00
#
_symmetry.space_group_name_H-M   'P 1'
#
loop_
_entity.id
_entity.type
_entity.pdbx_description
1 polymer ?
#
loop_
_entity_poly.entity_id
_entity_poly.type
_entity_poly.pdbx_seq_one_letter_code
_entity_poly.pdbx_strand_id
1 'polypeptide(L)'
;DNIGDVLSLPPLLMEKYLDAAEAVAQAAILTPGAENAPKLVRAGRRLRGTQSASRGDSGFWNMYSSGSVLGEFEAARDGRYLIRIEAMANQAGDEPARMAVRQDQRELQTVDVKAEFDSPEVYEIPLTTKAGSFKIEAAFTNDFYVEGNGNTPTQDRNLYVSRIELIGPLDLDSSALPESHQRIVVSRPEKGKSVRDAASEVLYRFVSRAYRRQATREEVEPFVGLVEAAVKNGESYERGIQIAVAATLVSPQFLFRIEHDPRPNDADTVHALSDYELASRLSYFLWSSMPDTELFSYARAGKLNESETLRRQVKRMLADPKAEALVRNFGGQWLNLRNLDEIQPDPQKFPGVDEMLKQDMRRETEMFFDAVMREDRSILDFLVANFSYVNRRLAEHYGLKDRPNGDEFQRVEFTDG
;
A
#
# COMPACT_ATOMS: atom_id res chain seq x y z
N ASP A 1 14.83 -15.58 24.12
CA ASP A 1 13.46 -16.04 24.42
C ASP A 1 12.70 -16.16 23.10
N ASN A 2 12.80 -17.30 22.42
CA ASN A 2 12.18 -17.55 21.12
C ASN A 2 11.57 -18.96 21.15
N ILE A 3 10.52 -19.13 21.94
CA ILE A 3 9.74 -20.37 21.93
C ILE A 3 8.74 -20.25 20.79
N GLY A 4 9.10 -20.77 19.61
CA GLY A 4 8.25 -20.76 18.41
C GLY A 4 6.95 -21.56 18.56
N ASP A 5 6.89 -22.49 19.52
CA ASP A 5 5.77 -23.42 19.72
C ASP A 5 4.49 -22.78 20.30
N VAL A 6 4.54 -21.52 20.75
CA VAL A 6 3.37 -20.81 21.34
C VAL A 6 2.87 -19.64 20.49
N LEU A 7 3.47 -19.41 19.31
CA LEU A 7 3.09 -18.33 18.42
C LEU A 7 1.85 -18.72 17.59
N SER A 8 0.67 -18.71 18.22
CA SER A 8 -0.58 -18.63 17.47
C SER A 8 -0.81 -17.20 17.01
N LEU A 9 -1.18 -17.01 15.75
CA LEU A 9 -1.64 -15.71 15.25
C LEU A 9 -3.07 -15.50 15.73
N PRO A 10 -3.36 -14.47 16.56
CA PRO A 10 -4.73 -14.19 16.97
C PRO A 10 -5.62 -13.94 15.75
N PRO A 11 -6.91 -14.34 15.76
CA PRO A 11 -7.82 -14.10 14.64
C PRO A 11 -7.83 -12.64 14.16
N LEU A 12 -7.85 -11.69 15.10
CA LEU A 12 -7.78 -10.26 14.80
C LEU A 12 -6.48 -9.84 14.08
N LEU A 13 -5.36 -10.50 14.39
CA LEU A 13 -4.09 -10.22 13.71
C LEU A 13 -4.09 -10.80 12.30
N MET A 14 -4.72 -11.97 12.11
CA MET A 14 -4.90 -12.57 10.78
C MET A 14 -5.81 -11.71 9.88
N GLU A 15 -6.90 -11.17 10.43
CA GLU A 15 -7.76 -10.20 9.74
C GLU A 15 -6.95 -8.98 9.29
N LYS A 16 -6.13 -8.40 10.17
CA LYS A 16 -5.26 -7.27 9.82
C LYS A 16 -4.22 -7.62 8.74
N TYR A 17 -3.64 -8.83 8.78
CA TYR A 17 -2.74 -9.29 7.73
C TYR A 17 -3.46 -9.43 6.39
N LEU A 18 -4.69 -9.96 6.39
CA LEU A 18 -5.50 -10.07 5.20
C LEU A 18 -5.86 -8.69 4.62
N ASP A 19 -6.33 -7.76 5.45
CA ASP A 19 -6.63 -6.39 5.03
C ASP A 19 -5.40 -5.71 4.41
N ALA A 20 -4.24 -5.85 5.04
CA ALA A 20 -2.99 -5.31 4.52
C ALA A 20 -2.58 -5.98 3.20
N ALA A 21 -2.71 -7.31 3.10
CA ALA A 21 -2.39 -8.07 1.90
C ALA A 21 -3.30 -7.69 0.72
N GLU A 22 -4.60 -7.51 0.97
CA GLU A 22 -5.56 -7.04 -0.03
C GLU A 22 -5.26 -5.62 -0.47
N ALA A 23 -4.98 -4.70 0.46
CA ALA A 23 -4.61 -3.33 0.13
C ALA A 23 -3.35 -3.26 -0.74
N VAL A 24 -2.33 -4.06 -0.42
CA VAL A 24 -1.10 -4.17 -1.22
C VAL A 24 -1.38 -4.76 -2.60
N ALA A 25 -2.17 -5.84 -2.69
CA ALA A 25 -2.51 -6.48 -3.96
C ALA A 25 -3.29 -5.53 -4.89
N GLN A 26 -4.26 -4.79 -4.33
CA GLN A 26 -5.05 -3.80 -5.07
C GLN A 26 -4.20 -2.62 -5.55
N ALA A 27 -3.29 -2.13 -4.72
CA ALA A 27 -2.36 -1.07 -5.11
C ALA A 27 -1.38 -1.55 -6.20
N ALA A 28 -0.95 -2.82 -6.14
CA ALA A 28 0.03 -3.36 -7.07
C ALA A 28 -0.56 -3.75 -8.43
N ILE A 29 -1.77 -4.32 -8.46
CA ILE A 29 -2.41 -4.88 -9.66
C ILE A 29 -3.71 -4.13 -9.93
N LEU A 30 -3.74 -3.29 -10.95
CA LEU A 30 -4.99 -2.68 -11.40
C LEU A 30 -5.90 -3.69 -12.11
N THR A 31 -7.18 -3.66 -11.77
CA THR A 31 -8.25 -4.48 -12.35
C THR A 31 -9.00 -3.69 -13.44
N PRO A 32 -9.19 -4.25 -14.66
CA PRO A 32 -10.08 -3.67 -15.65
C PRO A 32 -11.56 -3.92 -15.27
N GLY A 33 -12.43 -2.95 -15.57
CA GLY A 33 -13.89 -3.05 -15.36
C GLY A 33 -14.45 -2.13 -14.27
N ALA A 34 -15.73 -1.73 -14.42
CA ALA A 34 -16.37 -0.76 -13.52
C ALA A 34 -16.67 -1.34 -12.12
N GLU A 35 -17.03 -2.63 -12.03
CA GLU A 35 -17.26 -3.26 -10.72
C GLU A 35 -15.99 -3.35 -9.84
N ASN A 36 -14.81 -3.40 -10.47
CA ASN A 36 -13.54 -3.74 -9.84
C ASN A 36 -12.47 -2.64 -9.86
N ALA A 37 -12.68 -1.53 -10.57
CA ALA A 37 -11.79 -0.38 -10.48
C ALA A 37 -11.83 0.21 -9.04
N PRO A 38 -10.74 0.82 -8.55
CA PRO A 38 -10.72 1.43 -7.22
C PRO A 38 -11.89 2.40 -7.09
N LYS A 39 -12.83 2.06 -6.20
CA LYS A 39 -13.99 2.91 -5.90
C LYS A 39 -13.50 4.08 -5.07
N LEU A 40 -13.36 5.24 -5.71
CA LEU A 40 -13.01 6.45 -4.99
C LEU A 40 -14.27 7.00 -4.31
N VAL A 41 -14.64 6.41 -3.16
CA VAL A 41 -15.74 6.90 -2.33
C VAL A 41 -15.25 8.12 -1.54
N ARG A 42 -15.18 9.29 -2.20
CA ARG A 42 -14.81 10.52 -1.49
C ARG A 42 -15.98 11.16 -0.77
N ALA A 43 -17.21 10.97 -1.25
CA ALA A 43 -18.32 11.83 -0.89
C ALA A 43 -19.56 11.06 -0.38
N GLY A 44 -19.41 10.10 0.53
CA GLY A 44 -20.57 9.70 1.36
C GLY A 44 -20.84 10.80 2.38
N ARG A 45 -20.01 10.85 3.42
CA ARG A 45 -20.05 11.85 4.50
C ARG A 45 -19.48 13.24 4.14
N ARG A 46 -18.85 13.40 2.97
CA ARG A 46 -18.18 14.65 2.53
C ARG A 46 -18.92 15.41 1.43
N LEU A 47 -20.09 14.94 0.99
CA LEU A 47 -20.95 15.76 0.12
C LEU A 47 -21.29 17.07 0.82
N ARG A 48 -21.46 18.12 0.04
CA ARG A 48 -21.95 19.41 0.51
C ARG A 48 -23.20 19.77 -0.28
N GLY A 49 -24.28 20.07 0.44
CA GLY A 49 -25.50 20.62 -0.12
C GLY A 49 -25.37 22.12 -0.41
N THR A 50 -26.11 22.61 -1.40
CA THR A 50 -26.41 24.05 -1.55
C THR A 50 -27.55 24.47 -0.62
N GLN A 51 -28.00 25.74 -0.67
CA GLN A 51 -29.00 26.29 0.28
C GLN A 51 -30.31 25.48 0.37
N SER A 52 -30.65 24.72 -0.68
CA SER A 52 -31.87 23.91 -0.75
C SER A 52 -31.66 22.42 -0.51
N ALA A 53 -30.53 22.03 0.10
CA ALA A 53 -30.18 20.65 0.38
C ALA A 53 -29.81 20.47 1.86
N SER A 54 -30.40 19.47 2.52
CA SER A 54 -30.08 19.10 3.90
C SER A 54 -29.80 17.61 4.02
N ARG A 55 -28.99 17.20 5.01
CA ARG A 55 -28.68 15.77 5.25
C ARG A 55 -29.29 15.34 6.58
N GLY A 56 -30.16 14.33 6.53
CA GLY A 56 -30.74 13.72 7.72
C GLY A 56 -29.96 12.50 8.23
N ASP A 57 -30.43 11.92 9.34
CA ASP A 57 -29.81 10.75 9.98
C ASP A 57 -29.86 9.47 9.12
N SER A 58 -30.74 9.42 8.11
CA SER A 58 -30.85 8.32 7.14
C SER A 58 -29.65 8.21 6.19
N GLY A 59 -28.73 9.19 6.21
CA GLY A 59 -27.55 9.21 5.36
C GLY A 59 -27.77 9.76 3.95
N PHE A 60 -29.00 10.09 3.58
CA PHE A 60 -29.34 10.75 2.32
C PHE A 60 -29.29 12.27 2.46
N TRP A 61 -28.82 12.94 1.42
CA TRP A 61 -29.10 14.35 1.19
C TRP A 61 -30.47 14.49 0.55
N ASN A 62 -31.33 15.30 1.17
CA ASN A 62 -32.64 15.70 0.66
C ASN A 62 -32.52 17.09 0.03
N MET A 63 -32.79 17.18 -1.27
CA MET A 63 -32.99 18.43 -2.00
C MET A 63 -34.49 18.69 -2.10
N TYR A 64 -34.98 19.63 -1.28
CA TYR A 64 -36.40 19.94 -1.13
C TYR A 64 -36.89 21.10 -2.02
N SER A 65 -35.99 21.63 -2.84
CA SER A 65 -36.27 22.51 -3.98
C SER A 65 -35.06 22.48 -4.91
N SER A 66 -34.98 23.39 -5.89
CA SER A 66 -33.86 23.46 -6.84
C SER A 66 -32.51 23.67 -6.14
N GLY A 67 -31.85 22.57 -5.78
CA GLY A 67 -30.62 22.48 -5.03
C GLY A 67 -29.71 21.39 -5.58
N SER A 68 -28.56 21.19 -4.95
CA SER A 68 -27.57 20.22 -5.43
C SER A 68 -26.71 19.69 -4.31
N VAL A 69 -26.10 18.54 -4.57
CA VAL A 69 -25.06 17.94 -3.73
C VAL A 69 -23.79 17.75 -4.56
N LEU A 70 -22.66 18.12 -4.00
CA LEU A 70 -21.37 18.02 -4.69
C LEU A 70 -20.29 17.36 -3.86
N GLY A 71 -19.40 16.65 -4.55
CA GLY A 71 -18.21 16.02 -3.98
C GLY A 71 -16.96 16.35 -4.80
N GLU A 72 -15.80 16.36 -4.14
CA GLU A 72 -14.50 16.49 -4.79
C GLU A 72 -13.92 15.11 -5.09
N PHE A 73 -13.51 14.91 -6.33
CA PHE A 73 -12.95 13.67 -6.85
C PHE A 73 -11.59 13.93 -7.49
N GLU A 74 -10.82 12.87 -7.66
CA GLU A 74 -9.52 12.92 -8.32
C GLU A 74 -9.40 11.74 -9.27
N ALA A 75 -9.14 12.04 -10.54
CA ALA A 75 -8.72 11.05 -11.51
C ALA A 75 -7.21 10.88 -11.39
N ALA A 76 -6.76 9.68 -11.02
CA ALA A 76 -5.33 9.38 -10.93
C ALA A 76 -4.61 9.46 -12.29
N ARG A 77 -5.33 9.41 -13.40
CA ARG A 77 -4.80 9.46 -14.77
C ARG A 77 -5.88 9.85 -15.77
N ASP A 78 -5.47 10.11 -17.01
CA ASP A 78 -6.38 10.29 -18.13
C ASP A 78 -7.14 8.99 -18.44
N GLY A 79 -8.42 9.09 -18.81
CA GLY A 79 -9.17 7.94 -19.30
C GLY A 79 -10.69 8.10 -19.23
N ARG A 80 -11.39 7.01 -19.55
CA ARG A 80 -12.83 6.85 -19.35
C ARG A 80 -13.11 6.36 -17.94
N TYR A 81 -14.09 6.96 -17.30
CA TYR A 81 -14.57 6.67 -15.95
C TYR A 81 -16.09 6.47 -15.99
N LEU A 82 -16.64 5.93 -14.91
CA LEU A 82 -18.06 5.83 -14.65
C LEU A 82 -18.37 6.57 -13.34
N ILE A 83 -19.33 7.48 -13.37
CA ILE A 83 -19.91 8.07 -12.17
C ILE A 83 -21.11 7.21 -11.80
N ARG A 84 -21.18 6.72 -10.56
CA ARG A 84 -22.36 6.03 -10.03
C ARG A 84 -23.00 6.87 -8.93
N ILE A 85 -24.29 7.13 -9.07
CA ILE A 85 -25.06 7.94 -8.14
C ILE A 85 -26.22 7.11 -7.61
N GLU A 86 -26.27 6.88 -6.31
CA GLU A 86 -27.41 6.23 -5.64
C GLU A 86 -28.43 7.31 -5.28
N ALA A 87 -29.58 7.27 -5.97
CA ALA A 87 -30.61 8.29 -5.86
C ALA A 87 -32.03 7.71 -5.88
N MET A 88 -32.95 8.49 -5.32
CA MET A 88 -34.38 8.24 -5.26
C MET A 88 -35.13 9.57 -5.16
N ALA A 89 -36.45 9.56 -5.31
CA ALA A 89 -37.24 10.78 -5.29
C ALA A 89 -38.63 10.58 -4.66
N ASN A 90 -39.15 11.65 -4.07
CA ASN A 90 -40.59 11.81 -3.87
C ASN A 90 -41.17 12.34 -5.18
N GLN A 91 -42.12 11.61 -5.76
CA GLN A 91 -42.77 12.01 -7.00
C GLN A 91 -43.96 12.94 -6.71
N ALA A 92 -44.14 13.95 -7.56
CA ALA A 92 -45.29 14.85 -7.52
C ALA A 92 -45.48 15.49 -8.91
N GLY A 93 -46.72 15.86 -9.23
CA GLY A 93 -47.10 16.36 -10.56
C GLY A 93 -47.00 15.29 -11.66
N ASP A 94 -46.97 15.74 -12.92
CA ASP A 94 -47.03 14.86 -14.10
C ASP A 94 -45.66 14.42 -14.63
N GLU A 95 -44.57 14.90 -14.02
CA GLU A 95 -43.20 14.57 -14.41
C GLU A 95 -42.43 13.92 -13.24
N PRO A 96 -41.50 12.99 -13.53
CA PRO A 96 -40.58 12.49 -12.52
C PRO A 96 -39.56 13.56 -12.08
N ALA A 97 -38.93 13.38 -10.94
CA ALA A 97 -37.78 14.20 -10.54
C ALA A 97 -36.63 14.09 -11.55
N ARG A 98 -35.95 15.20 -11.84
CA ARG A 98 -34.80 15.28 -12.75
C ARG A 98 -33.54 15.63 -12.00
N MET A 99 -32.51 14.83 -12.24
CA MET A 99 -31.16 15.01 -11.72
C MET A 99 -30.21 15.37 -12.87
N ALA A 100 -29.68 16.59 -12.86
CA ALA A 100 -28.58 17.00 -13.72
C ALA A 100 -27.24 16.66 -13.07
N VAL A 101 -26.39 15.91 -13.77
CA VAL A 101 -25.06 15.52 -13.31
C VAL A 101 -24.02 16.39 -14.02
N ARG A 102 -23.15 17.04 -13.25
CA ARG A 102 -22.19 18.01 -13.77
C ARG A 102 -20.75 17.72 -13.31
N GLN A 103 -19.78 18.01 -14.18
CA GLN A 103 -18.36 18.09 -13.84
C GLN A 103 -17.93 19.57 -13.90
N ASP A 104 -17.46 20.13 -12.79
CA ASP A 104 -17.01 21.53 -12.71
C ASP A 104 -18.02 22.51 -13.38
N GLN A 105 -19.30 22.36 -13.03
CA GLN A 105 -20.45 23.12 -13.56
C GLN A 105 -20.85 22.80 -15.01
N ARG A 106 -20.05 22.04 -15.77
CA ARG A 106 -20.44 21.56 -17.10
C ARG A 106 -21.39 20.37 -16.94
N GLU A 107 -22.58 20.49 -17.50
CA GLU A 107 -23.54 19.38 -17.55
C GLU A 107 -23.02 18.23 -18.41
N LEU A 108 -23.02 17.03 -17.82
CA LEU A 108 -22.67 15.78 -18.48
C LEU A 108 -23.92 15.11 -19.03
N GLN A 109 -24.94 14.95 -18.16
CA GLN A 109 -26.18 14.26 -18.47
C GLN A 109 -27.27 14.67 -17.48
N THR A 110 -28.52 14.71 -17.94
CA THR A 110 -29.70 14.84 -17.09
C THR A 110 -30.51 13.53 -17.14
N VAL A 111 -30.97 13.06 -15.98
CA VAL A 111 -31.66 11.78 -15.83
C VAL A 111 -32.96 11.93 -15.06
N ASP A 112 -34.01 11.26 -15.52
CA ASP A 112 -35.26 11.13 -14.78
C ASP A 112 -35.10 10.07 -13.66
N VAL A 113 -35.29 10.49 -12.41
CA VAL A 113 -35.20 9.65 -11.21
C VAL A 113 -36.59 9.16 -10.86
N LYS A 114 -36.90 7.93 -11.29
CA LYS A 114 -38.18 7.25 -11.05
C LYS A 114 -38.18 6.42 -9.77
N ALA A 115 -36.99 6.08 -9.26
CA ALA A 115 -36.81 5.33 -8.03
C ALA A 115 -37.54 6.00 -6.86
N GLU A 116 -38.33 5.22 -6.13
CA GLU A 116 -39.09 5.66 -4.96
C GLU A 116 -38.25 5.55 -3.67
N PHE A 117 -38.72 6.20 -2.61
CA PHE A 117 -37.95 6.37 -1.36
C PHE A 117 -37.53 5.05 -0.68
N ASP A 118 -38.28 3.96 -0.85
CA ASP A 118 -37.98 2.65 -0.28
C ASP A 118 -37.14 1.75 -1.20
N SER A 119 -36.89 2.17 -2.44
CA SER A 119 -36.18 1.39 -3.45
C SER A 119 -35.21 2.28 -4.25
N PRO A 120 -34.10 2.75 -3.64
CA PRO A 120 -33.12 3.56 -4.33
C PRO A 120 -32.44 2.80 -5.47
N GLU A 121 -32.18 3.49 -6.57
CA GLU A 121 -31.49 2.95 -7.73
C GLU A 121 -30.13 3.62 -7.93
N VAL A 122 -29.24 2.91 -8.64
CA VAL A 122 -27.93 3.44 -9.03
C VAL A 122 -27.96 3.88 -10.49
N TYR A 123 -27.68 5.15 -10.70
CA TYR A 123 -27.58 5.76 -12.02
C TYR A 123 -26.11 5.85 -12.44
N GLU A 124 -25.81 5.42 -13.67
CA GLU A 124 -24.45 5.32 -14.18
C GLU A 124 -24.22 6.32 -15.33
N ILE A 125 -23.26 7.24 -15.14
CA ILE A 125 -22.96 8.32 -16.09
C ILE A 125 -21.52 8.15 -16.59
N PRO A 126 -21.29 7.93 -17.89
CA PRO A 126 -19.94 7.83 -18.42
C PRO A 126 -19.23 9.19 -18.37
N LEU A 127 -17.95 9.18 -18.01
CA LEU A 127 -17.11 10.37 -17.94
C LEU A 127 -15.80 10.11 -18.70
N THR A 128 -15.32 11.05 -19.51
CA THR A 128 -13.94 11.02 -20.03
C THR A 128 -13.22 12.24 -19.49
N THR A 129 -12.16 12.05 -18.73
CA THR A 129 -11.46 13.15 -18.05
C THR A 129 -9.95 12.97 -18.06
N LYS A 130 -9.24 14.09 -17.85
CA LYS A 130 -7.80 14.13 -17.59
C LYS A 130 -7.50 13.82 -16.13
N ALA A 131 -6.26 13.42 -15.87
CA ALA A 131 -5.72 13.29 -14.52
C ALA A 131 -5.85 14.61 -13.75
N GLY A 132 -6.19 14.53 -12.46
CA GLY A 132 -6.32 15.69 -11.58
C GLY A 132 -7.64 15.72 -10.81
N SER A 133 -7.79 16.77 -9.99
CA SER A 133 -8.94 16.98 -9.12
C SER A 133 -10.06 17.76 -9.81
N PHE A 134 -11.31 17.37 -9.58
CA PHE A 134 -12.50 18.01 -10.12
C PHE A 134 -13.72 17.79 -9.21
N LYS A 135 -14.79 18.55 -9.44
CA LYS A 135 -16.06 18.41 -8.71
C LYS A 135 -17.10 17.68 -9.54
N ILE A 136 -17.79 16.73 -8.92
CA ILE A 136 -19.02 16.15 -9.46
C ILE A 136 -20.19 16.68 -8.64
N GLU A 137 -21.21 17.18 -9.33
CA GLU A 137 -22.45 17.72 -8.76
C GLU A 137 -23.65 16.93 -9.28
N ALA A 138 -24.58 16.59 -8.39
CA ALA A 138 -25.93 16.12 -8.71
C ALA A 138 -26.93 17.20 -8.31
N ALA A 139 -27.63 17.78 -9.29
CA ALA A 139 -28.55 18.91 -9.09
C ALA A 139 -30.00 18.51 -9.39
N PHE A 140 -30.92 18.87 -8.49
CA PHE A 140 -32.35 18.75 -8.69
C PHE A 140 -32.86 19.96 -9.50
N THR A 141 -33.43 19.71 -10.69
CA THR A 141 -33.66 20.78 -11.68
C THR A 141 -35.12 21.09 -11.99
N ASN A 142 -36.06 20.27 -11.54
CA ASN A 142 -37.49 20.47 -11.80
C ASN A 142 -38.28 20.40 -10.49
N ASP A 143 -38.07 21.38 -9.62
CA ASP A 143 -38.86 21.53 -8.40
C ASP A 143 -40.37 21.62 -8.69
N PHE A 144 -41.20 21.03 -7.83
CA PHE A 144 -42.65 21.06 -7.93
C PHE A 144 -43.29 20.98 -6.54
N TYR A 145 -44.00 22.04 -6.17
CA TYR A 145 -44.66 22.15 -4.87
C TYR A 145 -46.09 22.69 -5.02
N VAL A 146 -47.07 21.98 -4.46
CA VAL A 146 -48.46 22.42 -4.33
C VAL A 146 -48.91 22.14 -2.90
N GLU A 147 -49.21 23.21 -2.16
CA GLU A 147 -49.67 23.12 -0.78
C GLU A 147 -51.07 22.47 -0.69
N GLY A 148 -51.22 21.50 0.21
CA GLY A 148 -52.51 20.86 0.47
C GLY A 148 -53.50 21.82 1.13
N ASN A 149 -54.78 21.68 0.79
CA ASN A 149 -55.86 22.55 1.28
C ASN A 149 -56.81 21.87 2.28
N GLY A 150 -56.34 20.82 2.96
CA GLY A 150 -57.13 20.01 3.92
C GLY A 150 -58.01 18.93 3.27
N ASN A 151 -58.39 19.10 1.99
CA ASN A 151 -59.08 18.07 1.20
C ASN A 151 -58.15 17.32 0.23
N THR A 152 -56.97 17.88 -0.04
CA THR A 152 -55.94 17.29 -0.90
C THR A 152 -54.61 17.29 -0.15
N PRO A 153 -53.82 16.20 -0.25
CA PRO A 153 -52.50 16.17 0.36
C PRO A 153 -51.55 17.15 -0.34
N THR A 154 -50.58 17.67 0.40
CA THR A 154 -49.46 18.43 -0.19
C THR A 154 -48.73 17.55 -1.20
N GLN A 155 -48.45 18.12 -2.36
CA GLN A 155 -47.63 17.48 -3.38
C GLN A 155 -46.28 18.19 -3.40
N ASP A 156 -45.23 17.43 -3.15
CA ASP A 156 -43.88 17.96 -3.05
C ASP A 156 -42.89 16.99 -3.69
N ARG A 157 -42.17 17.49 -4.69
CA ARG A 157 -41.18 16.70 -5.44
C ARG A 157 -39.82 16.95 -4.85
N ASN A 158 -39.20 15.90 -4.33
CA ASN A 158 -37.90 15.99 -3.68
C ASN A 158 -36.93 14.97 -4.29
N LEU A 159 -35.66 15.34 -4.39
CA LEU A 159 -34.60 14.43 -4.83
C LEU A 159 -33.70 14.05 -3.66
N TYR A 160 -33.40 12.76 -3.55
CA TYR A 160 -32.53 12.22 -2.52
C TYR A 160 -31.29 11.59 -3.15
N VAL A 161 -30.11 11.92 -2.61
CA VAL A 161 -28.84 11.33 -3.04
C VAL A 161 -28.06 10.84 -1.82
N SER A 162 -27.70 9.56 -1.81
CA SER A 162 -26.92 8.94 -0.72
C SER A 162 -25.42 9.08 -0.95
N ARG A 163 -24.97 8.73 -2.15
CA ARG A 163 -23.54 8.69 -2.52
C ARG A 163 -23.33 9.00 -4.00
N ILE A 164 -22.16 9.55 -4.27
CA ILE A 164 -21.57 9.68 -5.60
C ILE A 164 -20.23 8.93 -5.58
N GLU A 165 -20.04 8.01 -6.51
CA GLU A 165 -18.83 7.23 -6.69
C GLU A 165 -18.21 7.56 -8.04
N LEU A 166 -16.88 7.65 -8.09
CA LEU A 166 -16.11 7.69 -9.33
C LEU A 166 -15.37 6.37 -9.48
N ILE A 167 -15.54 5.74 -10.63
CA ILE A 167 -15.00 4.42 -10.95
C ILE A 167 -14.18 4.53 -12.23
N GLY A 168 -12.94 4.06 -12.19
CA GLY A 168 -12.09 3.97 -13.38
C GLY A 168 -10.62 4.29 -13.11
N PRO A 169 -9.81 4.41 -14.19
CA PRO A 169 -10.25 4.39 -15.57
C PRO A 169 -10.64 2.98 -16.07
N LEU A 170 -11.60 2.92 -16.99
CA LEU A 170 -12.20 1.71 -17.56
C LEU A 170 -11.47 1.23 -18.83
N ASP A 171 -10.71 2.11 -19.46
CA ASP A 171 -9.81 1.86 -20.58
C ASP A 171 -8.36 1.93 -20.13
N LEU A 172 -7.94 0.94 -19.34
CA LEU A 172 -6.53 0.75 -19.07
C LEU A 172 -5.86 0.15 -20.31
N ASP A 173 -5.11 0.97 -21.05
CA ASP A 173 -4.11 0.44 -21.98
C ASP A 173 -3.03 -0.29 -21.16
N SER A 174 -2.65 -1.48 -21.62
CA SER A 174 -1.52 -2.26 -21.13
C SER A 174 -0.23 -1.45 -20.93
N SER A 175 0.01 -0.44 -21.77
CA SER A 175 1.17 0.47 -21.67
C SER A 175 1.06 1.50 -20.53
N ALA A 176 -0.15 1.75 -20.02
CA ALA A 176 -0.45 2.71 -18.94
C ALA A 176 -0.54 2.04 -17.55
N LEU A 177 -0.30 0.73 -17.44
CA LEU A 177 -0.33 0.01 -16.17
C LEU A 177 0.92 0.31 -15.34
N PRO A 178 0.83 0.44 -14.00
CA PRO A 178 1.99 0.66 -13.14
C PRO A 178 3.07 -0.42 -13.31
N GLU A 179 4.33 -0.08 -13.05
CA GLU A 179 5.45 -1.05 -13.12
C GLU A 179 5.18 -2.29 -12.25
N SER A 180 4.57 -2.12 -11.07
CA SER A 180 4.16 -3.21 -10.19
C SER A 180 3.21 -4.19 -10.89
N HIS A 181 2.20 -3.69 -11.60
CA HIS A 181 1.25 -4.52 -12.32
C HIS A 181 1.98 -5.30 -13.40
N GLN A 182 2.79 -4.62 -14.22
CA GLN A 182 3.50 -5.25 -15.33
C GLN A 182 4.47 -6.34 -14.85
N ARG A 183 5.10 -6.14 -13.69
CA ARG A 183 6.03 -7.11 -13.10
C ARG A 183 5.35 -8.32 -12.49
N ILE A 184 4.09 -8.20 -12.05
CA ILE A 184 3.33 -9.31 -11.47
C ILE A 184 2.54 -10.03 -12.57
N VAL A 185 1.69 -9.32 -13.30
CA VAL A 185 0.80 -9.88 -14.33
C VAL A 185 1.55 -10.00 -15.66
N VAL A 186 2.53 -10.91 -15.71
CA VAL A 186 3.38 -11.15 -16.89
C VAL A 186 2.72 -12.00 -17.98
N SER A 187 1.58 -12.63 -17.68
CA SER A 187 0.82 -13.46 -18.61
C SER A 187 -0.69 -13.31 -18.37
N ARG A 188 -1.45 -13.31 -19.47
CA ARG A 188 -2.92 -13.20 -19.49
C ARG A 188 -3.55 -14.34 -20.32
N PRO A 189 -4.85 -14.66 -20.11
CA PRO A 189 -5.58 -15.63 -20.91
C PRO A 189 -5.92 -15.07 -22.30
N GLU A 190 -4.90 -14.90 -23.15
CA GLU A 190 -5.03 -14.38 -24.51
C GLU A 190 -4.49 -15.40 -25.53
N LYS A 191 -4.90 -15.26 -26.80
CA LYS A 191 -4.34 -16.01 -27.94
C LYS A 191 -4.37 -17.54 -27.75
N GLY A 192 -5.43 -18.06 -27.13
CA GLY A 192 -5.62 -19.49 -26.88
C GLY A 192 -4.97 -20.02 -25.59
N LYS A 193 -4.35 -19.16 -24.76
CA LYS A 193 -3.88 -19.54 -23.43
C LYS A 193 -5.04 -19.58 -22.45
N SER A 194 -5.17 -20.66 -21.67
CA SER A 194 -6.21 -20.79 -20.65
C SER A 194 -5.95 -19.87 -19.45
N VAL A 195 -6.99 -19.58 -18.65
CA VAL A 195 -6.86 -18.87 -17.36
C VAL A 195 -5.85 -19.56 -16.46
N ARG A 196 -5.93 -20.89 -16.39
CA ARG A 196 -5.06 -21.75 -15.59
C ARG A 196 -3.59 -21.64 -15.99
N ASP A 197 -3.29 -21.71 -17.29
CA ASP A 197 -1.91 -21.64 -17.78
C ASP A 197 -1.30 -20.25 -17.55
N ALA A 198 -2.09 -19.20 -17.78
CA ALA A 198 -1.66 -17.82 -17.54
C ALA A 198 -1.41 -17.57 -16.04
N ALA A 199 -2.34 -18.00 -15.18
CA ALA A 199 -2.24 -17.85 -13.74
C ALA A 199 -1.07 -18.65 -13.17
N SER A 200 -0.84 -19.87 -13.66
CA SER A 200 0.29 -20.71 -13.25
C SER A 200 1.63 -20.02 -13.53
N GLU A 201 1.77 -19.39 -14.70
CA GLU A 201 3.00 -18.67 -15.05
C GLU A 201 3.24 -17.45 -14.15
N VAL A 202 2.19 -16.67 -13.87
CA VAL A 202 2.24 -15.51 -12.97
C VAL A 202 2.56 -15.94 -11.55
N LEU A 203 1.77 -16.86 -11.00
CA LEU A 203 1.83 -17.26 -9.60
C LEU A 203 3.07 -18.07 -9.28
N TYR A 204 3.59 -18.88 -10.20
CA TYR A 204 4.85 -19.57 -9.98
C TYR A 204 6.01 -18.60 -9.73
N ARG A 205 6.09 -17.51 -10.51
CA ARG A 205 7.10 -16.47 -10.33
C ARG A 205 6.88 -15.69 -9.03
N PHE A 206 5.63 -15.35 -8.72
CA PHE A 206 5.29 -14.58 -7.53
C PHE A 206 5.52 -15.39 -6.24
N VAL A 207 4.96 -16.59 -6.14
CA VAL A 207 5.07 -17.48 -4.98
C VAL A 207 6.53 -17.85 -4.72
N SER A 208 7.33 -18.11 -5.77
CA SER A 208 8.76 -18.39 -5.58
C SER A 208 9.51 -17.22 -4.92
N ARG A 209 9.17 -15.99 -5.29
CA ARG A 209 9.75 -14.79 -4.66
C ARG A 209 9.23 -14.60 -3.24
N ALA A 210 7.93 -14.76 -3.03
CA ALA A 210 7.29 -14.62 -1.72
C ALA A 210 7.84 -15.63 -0.70
N TYR A 211 8.01 -16.89 -1.12
CA TYR A 211 8.53 -17.96 -0.25
C TYR A 211 10.05 -17.99 -0.22
N ARG A 212 10.71 -17.11 -0.97
CA ARG A 212 12.17 -16.96 -1.02
C ARG A 212 12.89 -18.26 -1.40
N ARG A 213 12.24 -19.07 -2.24
CA ARG A 213 12.77 -20.32 -2.82
C ARG A 213 11.99 -20.69 -4.07
N GLN A 214 12.46 -21.67 -4.81
CA GLN A 214 11.65 -22.21 -5.91
C GLN A 214 10.39 -22.87 -5.35
N ALA A 215 9.22 -22.35 -5.73
CA ALA A 215 7.94 -22.95 -5.37
C ALA A 215 7.74 -24.27 -6.15
N THR A 216 7.08 -25.23 -5.52
CA THR A 216 6.62 -26.45 -6.20
C THR A 216 5.32 -26.18 -6.95
N ARG A 217 4.93 -27.08 -7.87
CA ARG A 217 3.65 -26.92 -8.59
C ARG A 217 2.48 -27.07 -7.63
N GLU A 218 2.61 -27.99 -6.68
CA GLU A 218 1.64 -28.32 -5.65
C GLU A 218 1.39 -27.13 -4.72
N GLU A 219 2.40 -26.31 -4.43
CA GLU A 219 2.25 -25.08 -3.66
C GLU A 219 1.57 -23.95 -4.44
N VAL A 220 1.73 -23.92 -5.76
CA VAL A 220 1.14 -22.88 -6.62
C VAL A 220 -0.32 -23.18 -6.96
N GLU A 221 -0.66 -24.46 -7.06
CA GLU A 221 -1.96 -24.96 -7.53
C GLU A 221 -3.17 -24.40 -6.75
N PRO A 222 -3.18 -24.32 -5.41
CA PRO A 222 -4.30 -23.73 -4.67
C PRO A 222 -4.57 -22.28 -5.07
N PHE A 223 -3.52 -21.49 -5.31
CA PHE A 223 -3.64 -20.10 -5.72
C PHE A 223 -4.16 -19.96 -7.15
N VAL A 224 -3.76 -20.88 -8.06
CA VAL A 224 -4.32 -20.94 -9.42
C VAL A 224 -5.82 -21.24 -9.36
N GLY A 225 -6.24 -22.17 -8.48
CA GLY A 225 -7.65 -22.47 -8.26
C GLY A 225 -8.48 -21.27 -7.79
N LEU A 226 -7.90 -20.37 -6.98
CA LEU A 226 -8.57 -19.12 -6.59
C LEU A 226 -8.82 -18.20 -7.80
N VAL A 227 -7.86 -18.10 -8.72
CA VAL A 227 -8.00 -17.30 -9.95
C VAL A 227 -9.10 -17.89 -10.84
N GLU A 228 -9.09 -19.21 -11.06
CA GLU A 228 -10.10 -19.88 -11.88
C GLU A 228 -11.51 -19.72 -11.28
N ALA A 229 -11.65 -19.87 -9.96
CA ALA A 229 -12.92 -19.67 -9.27
C ALA A 229 -13.44 -18.24 -9.39
N ALA A 230 -12.57 -17.23 -9.23
CA ALA A 230 -12.94 -15.83 -9.40
C ALA A 230 -13.45 -15.55 -10.82
N VAL A 231 -12.69 -15.97 -11.84
CA VAL A 231 -13.08 -15.76 -13.25
C VAL A 231 -14.38 -16.50 -13.58
N LYS A 232 -14.56 -17.73 -13.07
CA LYS A 232 -15.81 -18.49 -13.26
C LYS A 232 -17.03 -17.79 -12.63
N ASN A 233 -16.83 -17.01 -11.57
CA ASN A 233 -17.86 -16.23 -10.91
C ASN A 233 -18.08 -14.84 -11.54
N GLY A 234 -17.44 -14.54 -12.67
CA GLY A 234 -17.62 -13.29 -13.42
C GLY A 234 -16.63 -12.18 -13.07
N GLU A 235 -15.65 -12.44 -12.19
CA GLU A 235 -14.59 -11.48 -11.87
C GLU A 235 -13.55 -11.37 -12.99
N SER A 236 -12.83 -10.25 -13.04
CA SER A 236 -11.71 -10.10 -13.98
C SER A 236 -10.54 -11.02 -13.61
N TYR A 237 -9.72 -11.36 -14.60
CA TYR A 237 -8.51 -12.17 -14.39
C TYR A 237 -7.57 -11.51 -13.37
N GLU A 238 -7.35 -10.20 -13.50
CA GLU A 238 -6.55 -9.40 -12.57
C GLU A 238 -7.11 -9.45 -11.13
N ARG A 239 -8.43 -9.49 -10.95
CA ARG A 239 -9.05 -9.62 -9.62
C ARG A 239 -8.76 -10.99 -9.04
N GLY A 240 -8.83 -12.04 -9.86
CA GLY A 240 -8.37 -13.38 -9.47
C GLY A 240 -6.89 -13.37 -9.02
N ILE A 241 -6.00 -12.69 -9.75
CA ILE A 241 -4.59 -12.58 -9.38
C ILE A 241 -4.42 -11.78 -8.07
N GLN A 242 -5.18 -10.71 -7.84
CA GLN A 242 -5.15 -9.99 -6.55
C GLN A 242 -5.50 -10.90 -5.37
N ILE A 243 -6.56 -11.72 -5.50
CA ILE A 243 -6.98 -12.67 -4.46
C ILE A 243 -5.86 -13.69 -4.20
N ALA A 244 -5.28 -14.25 -5.26
CA ALA A 244 -4.19 -15.22 -5.15
C ALA A 244 -2.92 -14.62 -4.53
N VAL A 245 -2.58 -13.37 -4.87
CA VAL A 245 -1.47 -12.62 -4.26
C VAL A 245 -1.74 -12.36 -2.79
N ALA A 246 -2.93 -11.88 -2.42
CA ALA A 246 -3.29 -11.64 -1.04
C ALA A 246 -3.22 -12.93 -0.22
N ALA A 247 -3.76 -14.04 -0.74
CA ALA A 247 -3.67 -15.37 -0.13
C ALA A 247 -2.21 -15.83 0.04
N THR A 248 -1.33 -15.53 -0.92
CA THR A 248 0.11 -15.83 -0.81
C THR A 248 0.76 -15.02 0.31
N LEU A 249 0.40 -13.74 0.47
CA LEU A 249 0.96 -12.82 1.47
C LEU A 249 0.48 -13.11 2.90
N VAL A 250 -0.59 -13.88 3.08
CA VAL A 250 -1.03 -14.36 4.41
C VAL A 250 -0.65 -15.83 4.68
N SER A 251 0.04 -16.48 3.74
CA SER A 251 0.54 -17.83 3.93
C SER A 251 1.64 -17.87 5.01
N PRO A 252 1.69 -18.91 5.86
CA PRO A 252 2.80 -19.12 6.80
C PRO A 252 4.17 -19.11 6.10
N GLN A 253 4.24 -19.61 4.88
CA GLN A 253 5.47 -19.64 4.07
C GLN A 253 5.94 -18.23 3.64
N PHE A 254 5.08 -17.21 3.71
CA PHE A 254 5.45 -15.80 3.52
C PHE A 254 5.70 -15.11 4.87
N LEU A 255 4.78 -15.26 5.83
CA LEU A 255 4.84 -14.57 7.13
C LEU A 255 6.07 -14.97 7.94
N PHE A 256 6.48 -16.23 7.84
CA PHE A 256 7.65 -16.76 8.54
C PHE A 256 8.82 -17.00 7.58
N ARG A 257 10.03 -17.01 8.13
CA ARG A 257 11.24 -17.54 7.47
C ARG A 257 11.46 -18.93 8.04
N ILE A 258 10.91 -19.94 7.39
CA ILE A 258 10.98 -21.33 7.84
C ILE A 258 12.32 -21.91 7.40
N GLU A 259 13.09 -22.43 8.35
CA GLU A 259 14.27 -23.28 8.12
C GLU A 259 13.81 -24.72 8.39
N HIS A 260 13.86 -25.59 7.38
CA HIS A 260 13.37 -26.96 7.47
C HIS A 260 14.44 -27.89 8.02
N ASP A 261 14.17 -28.48 9.19
CA ASP A 261 15.02 -29.54 9.72
C ASP A 261 14.76 -30.86 8.96
N PRO A 262 15.75 -31.42 8.24
CA PRO A 262 15.60 -32.71 7.58
C PRO A 262 15.49 -33.88 8.58
N ARG A 263 15.83 -33.67 9.86
CA ARG A 263 15.83 -34.67 10.92
C ARG A 263 15.18 -34.10 12.19
N PRO A 264 13.87 -33.80 12.16
CA PRO A 264 13.18 -33.11 13.26
C PRO A 264 13.14 -33.88 14.59
N ASN A 265 13.47 -35.18 14.58
CA ASN A 265 13.49 -36.04 15.76
C ASN A 265 14.89 -36.20 16.38
N ASP A 266 15.90 -35.50 15.85
CA ASP A 266 17.30 -35.59 16.26
C ASP A 266 17.82 -34.19 16.63
N ALA A 267 17.47 -33.75 17.84
CA ALA A 267 17.74 -32.40 18.33
C ALA A 267 19.24 -32.10 18.54
N ASP A 268 20.09 -33.13 18.64
CA ASP A 268 21.52 -32.97 18.91
C ASP A 268 22.34 -32.78 17.63
N THR A 269 21.78 -33.11 16.46
CA THR A 269 22.55 -33.09 15.22
C THR A 269 22.42 -31.78 14.46
N VAL A 270 23.50 -30.99 14.51
CA VAL A 270 23.67 -29.79 13.68
C VAL A 270 23.58 -30.16 12.18
N HIS A 271 22.82 -29.39 11.43
CA HIS A 271 22.73 -29.50 9.97
C HIS A 271 23.04 -28.16 9.30
N ALA A 272 23.52 -28.22 8.06
CA ALA A 272 23.73 -27.03 7.25
C ALA A 272 22.38 -26.53 6.70
N LEU A 273 22.24 -25.21 6.62
CA LEU A 273 21.14 -24.60 5.91
C LEU A 273 21.22 -24.94 4.41
N SER A 274 20.07 -25.14 3.78
CA SER A 274 20.01 -25.16 2.32
C SER A 274 20.45 -23.81 1.75
N ASP A 275 20.91 -23.80 0.50
CA ASP A 275 21.35 -22.53 -0.11
C ASP A 275 20.24 -21.47 -0.21
N TYR A 276 18.97 -21.88 -0.28
CA TYR A 276 17.84 -20.94 -0.24
C TYR A 276 17.63 -20.34 1.16
N GLU A 277 17.74 -21.16 2.21
CA GLU A 277 17.66 -20.68 3.59
C GLU A 277 18.84 -19.77 3.92
N LEU A 278 20.05 -20.14 3.49
CA LEU A 278 21.24 -19.30 3.63
C LEU A 278 21.07 -17.96 2.89
N ALA A 279 20.58 -17.98 1.64
CA ALA A 279 20.31 -16.76 0.88
C ALA A 279 19.31 -15.84 1.60
N SER A 280 18.20 -16.41 2.08
CA SER A 280 17.18 -15.69 2.83
C SER A 280 17.74 -15.11 4.13
N ARG A 281 18.50 -15.90 4.89
CA ARG A 281 19.12 -15.45 6.14
C ARG A 281 20.10 -14.29 5.90
N LEU A 282 20.94 -14.38 4.89
CA LEU A 282 21.88 -13.32 4.50
C LEU A 282 21.15 -12.05 4.06
N SER A 283 20.13 -12.17 3.21
CA SER A 283 19.42 -11.00 2.68
C SER A 283 18.65 -10.25 3.76
N TYR A 284 18.00 -10.95 4.69
CA TYR A 284 17.29 -10.29 5.77
C TYR A 284 18.22 -9.73 6.84
N PHE A 285 19.37 -10.37 7.07
CA PHE A 285 20.39 -9.83 7.97
C PHE A 285 21.02 -8.55 7.41
N LEU A 286 21.49 -8.57 6.16
CA LEU A 286 22.22 -7.45 5.57
C LEU A 286 21.30 -6.36 4.99
N TRP A 287 20.19 -6.72 4.37
CA TRP A 287 19.32 -5.79 3.63
C TRP A 287 17.93 -5.63 4.22
N SER A 288 17.54 -6.45 5.21
CA SER A 288 16.16 -6.50 5.73
C SER A 288 15.12 -6.66 4.61
N SER A 289 15.50 -7.37 3.54
CA SER A 289 14.68 -7.59 2.35
C SER A 289 14.97 -8.97 1.75
N MET A 290 14.17 -9.37 0.76
CA MET A 290 14.32 -10.66 0.07
C MET A 290 15.65 -10.74 -0.71
N PRO A 291 16.16 -11.95 -1.01
CA PRO A 291 17.30 -12.14 -1.90
C PRO A 291 17.05 -11.51 -3.27
N ASP A 292 18.10 -10.95 -3.88
CA ASP A 292 18.04 -10.50 -5.26
C ASP A 292 18.24 -11.67 -6.24
N THR A 293 18.11 -11.36 -7.53
CA THR A 293 18.22 -12.36 -8.60
C THR A 293 19.58 -13.06 -8.61
N GLU A 294 20.67 -12.33 -8.34
CA GLU A 294 22.02 -12.90 -8.31
C GLU A 294 22.16 -13.89 -7.14
N LEU A 295 21.78 -13.51 -5.91
CA LEU A 295 21.87 -14.40 -4.76
C LEU A 295 20.97 -15.63 -4.94
N PHE A 296 19.77 -15.46 -5.51
CA PHE A 296 18.92 -16.59 -5.88
C PHE A 296 19.53 -17.52 -6.93
N SER A 297 20.33 -16.99 -7.86
CA SER A 297 20.95 -17.82 -8.90
C SER A 297 22.02 -18.75 -8.30
N TYR A 298 22.82 -18.26 -7.35
CA TYR A 298 23.77 -19.09 -6.60
C TYR A 298 23.05 -20.11 -5.71
N ALA A 299 21.95 -19.70 -5.08
CA ALA A 299 21.15 -20.61 -4.28
C ALA A 299 20.54 -21.75 -5.11
N ARG A 300 19.96 -21.41 -6.27
CA ARG A 300 19.44 -22.39 -7.23
C ARG A 300 20.52 -23.35 -7.74
N ALA A 301 21.74 -22.87 -7.92
CA ALA A 301 22.86 -23.68 -8.39
C ALA A 301 23.48 -24.56 -7.30
N GLY A 302 23.07 -24.43 -6.03
CA GLY A 302 23.69 -25.14 -4.91
C GLY A 302 25.13 -24.72 -4.61
N LYS A 303 25.47 -23.46 -4.94
CA LYS A 303 26.85 -22.94 -4.85
C LYS A 303 27.04 -21.86 -3.79
N LEU A 304 25.97 -21.42 -3.12
CA LEU A 304 26.08 -20.32 -2.17
C LEU A 304 26.83 -20.74 -0.90
N ASN A 305 26.74 -22.00 -0.52
CA ASN A 305 27.49 -22.60 0.59
C ASN A 305 29.00 -22.73 0.34
N GLU A 306 29.48 -22.53 -0.89
CA GLU A 306 30.92 -22.51 -1.19
C GLU A 306 31.57 -21.28 -0.56
N SER A 307 32.62 -21.47 0.24
CA SER A 307 33.19 -20.38 1.07
C SER A 307 33.63 -19.14 0.28
N GLU A 308 34.18 -19.32 -0.92
CA GLU A 308 34.59 -18.19 -1.78
C GLU A 308 33.39 -17.46 -2.38
N THR A 309 32.38 -18.21 -2.84
CA THR A 309 31.13 -17.65 -3.37
C THR A 309 30.38 -16.87 -2.29
N LEU A 310 30.27 -17.44 -1.08
CA LEU A 310 29.65 -16.78 0.07
C LEU A 310 30.36 -15.45 0.40
N ARG A 311 31.69 -15.47 0.55
CA ARG A 311 32.47 -14.25 0.85
C ARG A 311 32.28 -13.18 -0.22
N ARG A 312 32.30 -13.56 -1.50
CA ARG A 312 32.08 -12.64 -2.62
C ARG A 312 30.68 -12.02 -2.57
N GLN A 313 29.64 -12.81 -2.31
CA GLN A 313 28.27 -12.31 -2.20
C GLN A 313 28.10 -11.39 -0.98
N VAL A 314 28.66 -11.74 0.18
CA VAL A 314 28.62 -10.85 1.36
C VAL A 314 29.25 -9.49 1.06
N LYS A 315 30.45 -9.46 0.46
CA LYS A 315 31.11 -8.20 0.08
C LYS A 315 30.27 -7.36 -0.89
N ARG A 316 29.70 -8.00 -1.92
CA ARG A 316 28.80 -7.34 -2.87
C ARG A 316 27.58 -6.75 -2.16
N MET A 317 26.96 -7.52 -1.26
CA MET A 317 25.76 -7.09 -0.55
C MET A 317 26.04 -5.94 0.42
N LEU A 318 27.19 -5.94 1.09
CA LEU A 318 27.61 -4.83 1.96
C LEU A 318 27.90 -3.54 1.17
N ALA A 319 28.34 -3.64 -0.07
CA ALA A 319 28.55 -2.48 -0.94
C ALA A 319 27.22 -1.88 -1.44
N ASP A 320 26.14 -2.66 -1.51
CA ASP A 320 24.83 -2.21 -1.98
C ASP A 320 24.20 -1.16 -1.02
N PRO A 321 23.49 -0.13 -1.53
CA PRO A 321 22.79 0.83 -0.68
C PRO A 321 21.81 0.20 0.32
N LYS A 322 21.24 -0.96 0.02
CA LYS A 322 20.36 -1.70 0.94
C LYS A 322 21.05 -2.11 2.24
N ALA A 323 22.38 -2.19 2.28
CA ALA A 323 23.13 -2.50 3.50
C ALA A 323 22.97 -1.44 4.60
N GLU A 324 22.48 -0.23 4.29
CA GLU A 324 22.09 0.75 5.31
C GLU A 324 21.02 0.17 6.28
N ALA A 325 20.25 -0.82 5.85
CA ALA A 325 19.34 -1.53 6.73
C ALA A 325 20.06 -2.28 7.86
N LEU A 326 21.25 -2.83 7.61
CA LEU A 326 22.07 -3.47 8.66
C LEU A 326 22.47 -2.44 9.72
N VAL A 327 22.85 -1.24 9.32
CA VAL A 327 23.22 -0.14 10.22
C VAL A 327 22.03 0.25 11.10
N ARG A 328 20.88 0.57 10.50
CA ARG A 328 19.67 0.97 11.25
C ARG A 328 19.13 -0.13 12.15
N ASN A 329 19.20 -1.38 11.70
CA ASN A 329 18.59 -2.50 12.42
C ASN A 329 19.54 -3.13 13.43
N PHE A 330 20.67 -3.66 12.96
CA PHE A 330 21.64 -4.29 13.85
C PHE A 330 22.38 -3.23 14.67
N GLY A 331 22.94 -2.20 14.03
CA GLY A 331 23.65 -1.12 14.74
C GLY A 331 22.73 -0.39 15.72
N GLY A 332 21.54 0.00 15.26
CA GLY A 332 20.54 0.65 16.11
C GLY A 332 20.05 -0.19 17.30
N GLN A 333 19.98 -1.52 17.16
CA GLN A 333 19.64 -2.41 18.27
C GLN A 333 20.85 -2.65 19.19
N TRP A 334 22.02 -2.93 18.63
CA TRP A 334 23.24 -3.21 19.38
C TRP A 334 23.65 -2.04 20.28
N LEU A 335 23.54 -0.81 19.75
CA LEU A 335 23.86 0.44 20.46
C LEU A 335 22.64 1.02 21.20
N ASN A 336 21.49 0.35 21.20
CA ASN A 336 20.23 0.84 21.78
C ASN A 336 19.78 2.23 21.28
N LEU A 337 20.16 2.62 20.06
CA LEU A 337 19.79 3.93 19.48
C LEU A 337 18.27 4.10 19.37
N ARG A 338 17.53 3.00 19.21
CA ARG A 338 16.06 3.00 19.15
C ARG A 338 15.41 3.58 20.41
N ASN A 339 16.07 3.47 21.56
CA ASN A 339 15.54 3.94 22.84
C ASN A 339 15.67 5.47 22.98
N LEU A 340 16.43 6.15 22.11
CA LEU A 340 16.55 7.62 22.14
C LEU A 340 15.21 8.34 21.95
N ASP A 341 14.26 7.71 21.25
CA ASP A 341 12.92 8.29 21.06
C ASP A 341 12.10 8.30 22.36
N GLU A 342 12.39 7.36 23.28
CA GLU A 342 11.72 7.24 24.57
C GLU A 342 12.34 8.14 25.64
N ILE A 343 13.56 8.63 25.41
CA ILE A 343 14.27 9.51 26.34
C ILE A 343 13.81 10.95 26.12
N GLN A 344 13.25 11.55 27.16
CA GLN A 344 12.88 12.97 27.22
C GLN A 344 13.73 13.68 28.29
N PRO A 345 14.81 14.36 27.89
CA PRO A 345 15.62 15.14 28.82
C PRO A 345 14.80 16.28 29.45
N ASP A 346 15.00 16.51 30.74
CA ASP A 346 14.41 17.66 31.43
C ASP A 346 14.95 18.97 30.80
N PRO A 347 14.11 19.81 30.18
CA PRO A 347 14.57 21.01 29.49
C PRO A 347 15.23 22.03 30.41
N GLN A 348 14.95 22.00 31.71
CA GLN A 348 15.62 22.89 32.68
C GLN A 348 17.05 22.43 32.98
N LYS A 349 17.30 21.12 32.95
CA LYS A 349 18.63 20.53 33.22
C LYS A 349 19.49 20.42 31.98
N PHE A 350 18.88 20.16 30.83
CA PHE A 350 19.55 19.97 29.54
C PHE A 350 19.01 20.95 28.49
N PRO A 351 19.20 22.27 28.69
CA PRO A 351 18.75 23.26 27.73
C PRO A 351 19.44 23.04 26.38
N GLY A 352 18.66 23.03 25.31
CA GLY A 352 19.16 22.84 23.93
C GLY A 352 19.18 21.39 23.43
N VAL A 353 18.83 20.40 24.27
CA VAL A 353 18.59 19.03 23.79
C VAL A 353 17.14 18.88 23.34
N ASP A 354 16.91 19.16 22.05
CA ASP A 354 15.61 19.02 21.40
C ASP A 354 15.51 17.73 20.55
N GLU A 355 14.32 17.46 20.01
CA GLU A 355 14.09 16.28 19.16
C GLU A 355 14.96 16.27 17.90
N MET A 356 15.28 17.44 17.34
CA MET A 356 16.14 17.52 16.16
C MET A 356 17.59 17.15 16.50
N LEU A 357 18.11 17.58 17.64
CA LEU A 357 19.44 17.20 18.10
C LEU A 357 19.52 15.68 18.36
N LYS A 358 18.49 15.08 18.97
CA LYS A 358 18.45 13.62 19.16
C LYS A 358 18.46 12.86 17.82
N GLN A 359 17.72 13.35 16.83
CA GLN A 359 17.76 12.78 15.47
C GLN A 359 19.14 12.93 14.84
N ASP A 360 19.79 14.08 15.01
CA ASP A 360 21.13 14.33 14.49
C ASP A 360 22.17 13.40 15.16
N MET A 361 22.14 13.24 16.49
CA MET A 361 23.02 12.32 17.24
C MET A 361 22.85 10.87 16.80
N ARG A 362 21.60 10.44 16.55
CA ARG A 362 21.33 9.11 16.01
C ARG A 362 21.95 8.97 14.62
N ARG A 363 21.73 9.96 13.74
CA ARG A 363 22.22 9.91 12.37
C ARG A 363 23.75 9.91 12.33
N GLU A 364 24.41 10.69 13.18
CA GLU A 364 25.86 10.65 13.38
C GLU A 364 26.34 9.23 13.69
N THR A 365 25.73 8.60 14.70
CA THR A 365 26.13 7.26 15.15
C THR A 365 25.90 6.21 14.04
N GLU A 366 24.80 6.32 13.31
CA GLU A 366 24.53 5.47 12.15
C GLU A 366 25.57 5.67 11.04
N MET A 367 25.91 6.92 10.69
CA MET A 367 26.91 7.22 9.66
C MET A 367 28.31 6.74 10.07
N PHE A 368 28.67 6.87 11.35
CA PHE A 368 29.92 6.34 11.88
C PHE A 368 29.99 4.81 11.77
N PHE A 369 28.92 4.11 12.16
CA PHE A 369 28.84 2.66 12.00
C PHE A 369 28.90 2.23 10.53
N ASP A 370 28.18 2.92 9.65
CA ASP A 370 28.21 2.67 8.20
C ASP A 370 29.63 2.84 7.64
N ALA A 371 30.36 3.87 8.07
CA ALA A 371 31.74 4.10 7.65
C ALA A 371 32.68 2.96 8.10
N VAL A 372 32.62 2.54 9.37
CA VAL A 372 33.43 1.41 9.86
C VAL A 372 33.16 0.14 9.05
N MET A 373 31.88 -0.12 8.75
CA MET A 373 31.46 -1.29 7.98
C MET A 373 31.85 -1.22 6.50
N ARG A 374 31.55 -0.11 5.81
CA ARG A 374 31.75 0.02 4.36
C ARG A 374 33.20 0.22 3.97
N GLU A 375 33.97 0.92 4.81
CA GLU A 375 35.40 1.13 4.61
C GLU A 375 36.24 -0.08 5.07
N ASP A 376 35.60 -1.20 5.49
CA ASP A 376 36.27 -2.43 6.00
C ASP A 376 37.29 -2.11 7.10
N ARG A 377 36.89 -1.25 8.04
CA ARG A 377 37.77 -0.77 9.11
C ARG A 377 37.86 -1.77 10.25
N SER A 378 38.84 -1.55 11.11
CA SER A 378 38.97 -2.31 12.35
C SER A 378 37.72 -2.14 13.21
N ILE A 379 37.19 -3.23 13.77
CA ILE A 379 36.11 -3.15 14.76
C ILE A 379 36.53 -2.36 16.02
N LEU A 380 37.84 -2.26 16.27
CA LEU A 380 38.37 -1.44 17.37
C LEU A 380 38.11 0.05 17.15
N ASP A 381 37.85 0.48 15.92
CA ASP A 381 37.56 1.88 15.62
C ASP A 381 36.27 2.35 16.33
N PHE A 382 35.33 1.45 16.66
CA PHE A 382 34.20 1.79 17.53
C PHE A 382 34.61 2.29 18.93
N LEU A 383 35.85 2.03 19.36
CA LEU A 383 36.39 2.43 20.66
C LEU A 383 37.46 3.51 20.55
N VAL A 384 38.23 3.52 19.47
CA VAL A 384 39.45 4.36 19.37
C VAL A 384 39.45 5.32 18.17
N ALA A 385 38.40 5.35 17.35
CA ALA A 385 38.33 6.28 16.24
C ALA A 385 38.36 7.72 16.74
N ASN A 386 39.17 8.53 16.08
CA ASN A 386 39.24 9.97 16.29
C ASN A 386 38.40 10.73 15.27
N PHE A 387 37.31 10.16 14.75
CA PHE A 387 36.47 10.84 13.76
C PHE A 387 35.00 10.45 13.91
N SER A 388 34.12 11.34 13.46
CA SER A 388 32.68 11.08 13.35
C SER A 388 32.07 11.93 12.22
N TYR A 389 30.75 11.91 12.07
CA TYR A 389 30.01 12.69 11.08
C TYR A 389 29.14 13.71 11.80
N VAL A 390 29.38 14.99 11.52
CA VAL A 390 28.81 16.09 12.29
C VAL A 390 28.16 17.08 11.33
N ASN A 391 26.96 17.57 11.66
CA ASN A 391 26.31 18.69 11.00
C ASN A 391 26.46 19.97 11.85
N ARG A 392 25.94 21.12 11.40
CA ARG A 392 26.07 22.38 12.15
C ARG A 392 25.53 22.28 13.60
N ARG A 393 24.38 21.63 13.81
CA ARG A 393 23.73 21.53 15.13
C ARG A 393 24.57 20.70 16.11
N LEU A 394 25.10 19.57 15.65
CA LEU A 394 26.01 18.76 16.45
C LEU A 394 27.33 19.49 16.72
N ALA A 395 27.88 20.21 15.74
CA ALA A 395 29.09 20.99 15.92
C ALA A 395 28.91 22.10 16.98
N GLU A 396 27.75 22.75 16.99
CA GLU A 396 27.34 23.70 18.04
C GLU A 396 27.24 23.03 19.40
N HIS A 397 26.60 21.85 19.46
CA HIS A 397 26.42 21.09 20.70
C HIS A 397 27.74 20.57 21.29
N TYR A 398 28.65 20.09 20.45
CA TYR A 398 29.97 19.59 20.84
C TYR A 398 31.02 20.70 21.05
N GLY A 399 30.68 21.95 20.76
CA GLY A 399 31.59 23.08 20.93
C GLY A 399 32.75 23.11 19.93
N LEU A 400 32.55 22.53 18.74
CA LEU A 400 33.57 22.54 17.67
C LEU A 400 33.77 23.96 17.14
N LYS A 401 35.05 24.33 16.96
CA LYS A 401 35.45 25.64 16.42
C LYS A 401 35.24 25.72 14.92
N ASP A 402 35.64 24.66 14.21
CA ASP A 402 35.45 24.52 12.77
C ASP A 402 34.12 23.81 12.53
N ARG A 403 33.10 24.58 12.14
CA ARG A 403 31.73 24.09 12.00
C ARG A 403 31.38 23.85 10.53
N PRO A 404 30.81 22.69 10.19
CA PRO A 404 30.13 22.50 8.92
C PRO A 404 29.05 23.57 8.71
N ASN A 405 28.90 24.03 7.47
CA ASN A 405 27.81 24.94 7.10
C ASN A 405 26.55 24.13 6.78
N GLY A 406 25.41 24.47 7.39
CA GLY A 406 24.12 23.87 7.09
C GLY A 406 23.86 22.53 7.80
N ASP A 407 22.81 21.83 7.35
CA ASP A 407 22.30 20.62 7.99
C ASP A 407 22.93 19.33 7.44
N GLU A 408 23.84 19.44 6.45
CA GLU A 408 24.57 18.31 5.89
C GLU A 408 25.64 17.80 6.86
N PHE A 409 25.77 16.46 6.92
CA PHE A 409 26.77 15.78 7.74
C PHE A 409 28.13 15.74 7.02
N GLN A 410 29.18 16.15 7.71
CA GLN A 410 30.55 16.11 7.22
C GLN A 410 31.42 15.29 8.17
N ARG A 411 32.37 14.53 7.61
CA ARG A 411 33.35 13.80 8.42
C ARG A 411 34.27 14.82 9.11
N VAL A 412 34.39 14.73 10.42
CA VAL A 412 35.25 15.57 11.25
C VAL A 412 36.21 14.67 12.03
N GLU A 413 37.47 15.09 12.12
CA GLU A 413 38.47 14.46 12.98
C GLU A 413 38.58 15.22 14.31
N PHE A 414 38.55 14.48 15.41
CA PHE A 414 38.78 14.97 16.77
C PHE A 414 40.27 14.91 17.08
N THR A 415 40.80 15.99 17.67
CA THR A 415 42.22 16.12 18.01
C THR A 415 42.56 15.64 19.42
N ASP A 416 41.53 15.34 20.21
CA ASP A 416 41.54 14.87 21.58
C ASP A 416 40.94 13.46 21.65
N GLY A 417 41.81 12.45 21.59
CA GLY A 417 41.47 11.03 21.77
C GLY A 417 42.32 10.40 22.87
#